data_AF-A0A5J4QSW8-F1
#
_entry.id   AF-A0A5J4QSW8-F1
#
_cell.length_a   1.000
_cell.length_b   1.000
_cell.length_c   1.000
_cell.angle_alpha   90.00
_cell.angle_beta   90.00
_cell.angle_gamma   90.00
#
_symmetry.space_group_name_H-M   'P 1'
#
loop_
_entity.id
_entity.type
_entity.pdbx_description
1 polymer ?
#
loop_
_entity_poly.entity_id
_entity_poly.type
_entity_poly.pdbx_seq_one_letter_code
_entity_poly.pdbx_strand_id
1 'polypeptide(L)'
;MARNRLKRSRQTIFEQIKKTDAEGQEYWTSRELAKVLEYTDYRNFTSVVEKAKIACKNSSQRVEYHFVDFTDMIEIGKGGKRQVESTRFSRYACYLIVQNADPNKEIVALGQSYFAVQTRIAEIKQSEGYNELSTEEEQRLFLRNEMIRQNIQLADAAKEAGIVDAGDYATFQDYGYQGLY
;
A
#
# COMPACT_ATOMS: atom_id res chain seq x y z
N MET A 1 -3.45 -15.02 27.43
CA MET A 1 -2.37 -15.01 26.41
C MET A 1 -2.82 -15.31 24.98
N ALA A 2 -4.02 -15.86 24.71
CA ALA A 2 -4.50 -16.17 23.35
C ALA A 2 -4.92 -14.96 22.48
N ARG A 3 -5.38 -13.85 23.08
CA ARG A 3 -5.79 -12.62 22.36
C ARG A 3 -4.68 -11.96 21.53
N ASN A 4 -3.41 -12.17 21.89
CA ASN A 4 -2.28 -11.49 21.24
C ASN A 4 -1.78 -12.23 19.97
N ARG A 5 -2.03 -13.54 19.85
CA ARG A 5 -1.68 -14.33 18.65
C ARG A 5 -2.64 -14.07 17.49
N LEU A 6 -3.93 -13.85 17.77
CA LEU A 6 -4.94 -13.54 16.74
C LEU A 6 -4.81 -12.13 16.14
N LYS A 7 -4.20 -11.18 16.86
CA LYS A 7 -3.94 -9.82 16.35
C LYS A 7 -2.82 -9.78 15.31
N ARG A 8 -1.80 -10.63 15.46
CA ARG A 8 -0.65 -10.71 14.53
C ARG A 8 -1.02 -11.27 13.16
N SER A 9 -2.05 -12.11 13.04
CA SER A 9 -2.40 -12.77 11.77
C SER A 9 -3.20 -11.89 10.79
N ARG A 10 -3.58 -10.66 11.17
CA ARG A 10 -4.31 -9.71 10.30
C ARG A 10 -3.52 -8.46 9.93
N GLN A 11 -2.27 -8.33 10.41
CA GLN A 11 -1.46 -7.16 10.10
C GLN A 11 -0.78 -7.36 8.75
N THR A 12 -1.00 -6.42 7.84
CA THR A 12 -0.30 -6.39 6.54
C THR A 12 1.21 -6.37 6.77
N ILE A 13 2.00 -6.86 5.81
CA ILE A 13 3.47 -6.84 5.90
C ILE A 13 3.97 -5.42 6.21
N PHE A 14 3.29 -4.41 5.67
CA PHE A 14 3.54 -3.00 5.95
C PHE A 14 3.35 -2.64 7.44
N GLU A 15 2.27 -3.09 8.08
CA GLU A 15 2.05 -2.87 9.52
C GLU A 15 3.02 -3.65 10.41
N GLN A 16 3.56 -4.77 9.92
CA GLN A 16 4.50 -5.59 10.69
C GLN A 16 5.88 -4.94 10.83
N ILE A 17 6.30 -4.13 9.85
CA ILE A 17 7.58 -3.40 9.89
C ILE A 17 7.44 -1.97 10.44
N LYS A 18 6.25 -1.61 10.94
CA LYS A 18 6.02 -0.33 11.60
C LYS A 18 6.83 -0.27 12.90
N LYS A 19 7.52 0.86 13.08
CA LYS A 19 8.19 1.24 14.33
C LYS A 19 7.48 2.43 14.95
N THR A 20 7.76 2.66 16.23
CA THR A 20 7.24 3.79 16.99
C THR A 20 8.41 4.47 17.70
N ASP A 21 8.47 5.80 17.66
CA ASP A 21 9.51 6.57 18.35
C ASP A 21 9.16 6.82 19.82
N ALA A 22 9.99 7.61 20.51
CA ALA A 22 9.82 7.86 21.95
C ALA A 22 8.55 8.68 22.25
N GLU A 23 8.09 9.45 21.26
CA GLU A 23 6.93 10.31 21.29
C GLU A 23 5.64 9.59 20.85
N GLY A 24 5.72 8.30 20.49
CA GLY A 24 4.58 7.50 20.07
C GLY A 24 4.21 7.66 18.59
N GLN A 25 5.02 8.36 17.79
CA GLN A 25 4.79 8.53 16.36
C GLN A 25 5.28 7.31 15.59
N GLU A 26 4.47 6.88 14.62
CA GLU A 26 4.83 5.75 13.78
C GLU A 26 5.79 6.14 12.66
N TYR A 27 6.75 5.27 12.38
CA TYR A 27 7.68 5.42 11.28
C TYR A 27 8.12 4.08 10.70
N TRP A 28 8.65 4.12 9.48
CA TRP A 28 9.26 3.00 8.79
C TRP A 28 10.69 3.36 8.39
N THR A 29 11.55 2.37 8.15
CA THR A 29 12.90 2.64 7.66
C THR A 29 13.06 2.20 6.21
N SER A 30 13.86 2.95 5.45
CA SER A 30 14.17 2.64 4.06
C SER A 30 14.77 1.24 3.87
N ARG A 31 15.57 0.78 4.84
CA ARG A 31 16.21 -0.54 4.80
C ARG A 31 15.22 -1.70 4.94
N GLU A 32 14.21 -1.56 5.77
CA GLU A 32 13.15 -2.58 5.93
C GLU A 32 12.14 -2.51 4.78
N LEU A 33 11.73 -1.30 4.40
CA LEU A 33 10.76 -1.12 3.32
C LEU A 33 11.32 -1.60 1.97
N ALA A 34 12.61 -1.38 1.69
CA ALA A 34 13.26 -1.92 0.50
C ALA A 34 13.15 -3.45 0.42
N LYS A 35 13.36 -4.15 1.55
CA LYS A 35 13.24 -5.61 1.61
C LYS A 35 11.82 -6.09 1.42
N VAL A 36 10.86 -5.42 2.08
CA VAL A 36 9.43 -5.73 1.94
C VAL A 36 8.95 -5.54 0.52
N LEU A 37 9.45 -4.52 -0.18
CA LEU A 37 9.14 -4.26 -1.58
C LEU A 37 10.08 -4.98 -2.55
N GLU A 38 10.82 -6.00 -2.08
CA GLU A 38 11.63 -6.90 -2.92
C GLU A 38 12.74 -6.21 -3.74
N TYR A 39 13.31 -5.12 -3.22
CA TYR A 39 14.51 -4.51 -3.77
C TYR A 39 15.77 -5.18 -3.20
N THR A 40 16.44 -5.98 -4.03
CA THR A 40 17.71 -6.63 -3.69
C THR A 40 18.87 -5.64 -3.62
N ASP A 41 18.95 -4.71 -4.57
CA ASP A 41 19.91 -3.59 -4.55
C ASP A 41 19.24 -2.33 -3.98
N TYR A 42 19.76 -1.86 -2.85
CA TYR A 42 19.27 -0.66 -2.19
C TYR A 42 19.38 0.60 -3.07
N ARG A 43 20.33 0.68 -4.00
CA ARG A 43 20.47 1.83 -4.92
C ARG A 43 19.28 1.99 -5.87
N ASN A 44 18.64 0.86 -6.23
CA ASN A 44 17.41 0.91 -7.01
C ASN A 44 16.26 1.45 -6.16
N PHE A 45 16.23 1.09 -4.87
CA PHE A 45 15.23 1.61 -3.95
C PHE A 45 15.42 3.11 -3.66
N THR A 46 16.65 3.61 -3.53
CA THR A 46 16.89 5.06 -3.34
C THR A 46 16.33 5.88 -4.49
N SER A 47 16.39 5.35 -5.73
CA SER A 47 15.79 6.02 -6.89
C SER A 47 14.27 6.14 -6.77
N VAL A 48 13.59 5.16 -6.16
CA VAL A 48 12.15 5.22 -5.86
C VAL A 48 11.86 6.25 -4.77
N VAL A 49 12.68 6.29 -3.71
CA VAL A 49 12.57 7.28 -2.64
C VAL A 49 12.69 8.70 -3.19
N GLU A 50 13.63 8.96 -4.10
CA GLU A 50 13.77 10.28 -4.72
C GLU A 50 12.56 10.68 -5.57
N LYS A 51 11.97 9.75 -6.33
CA LYS A 51 10.68 9.99 -7.02
C LYS A 51 9.56 10.32 -6.04
N ALA A 52 9.48 9.60 -4.92
CA ALA A 52 8.49 9.86 -3.89
C ALA A 52 8.68 11.23 -3.20
N LYS A 53 9.92 11.67 -2.96
CA LYS A 53 10.23 13.03 -2.47
C LYS A 53 9.78 14.10 -3.47
N ILE A 54 9.98 13.89 -4.77
CA ILE A 54 9.49 14.79 -5.82
C ILE A 54 7.96 14.86 -5.79
N ALA A 55 7.27 13.72 -5.73
CA ALA A 55 5.81 13.67 -5.65
C ALA A 55 5.28 14.38 -4.39
N CYS A 56 5.93 14.18 -3.25
CA CYS A 56 5.63 14.85 -1.98
C CYS A 56 5.73 16.38 -2.12
N LYS A 57 6.86 16.87 -2.65
CA LYS A 57 7.09 18.30 -2.88
C LYS A 57 6.06 18.89 -3.84
N ASN A 58 5.77 18.20 -4.94
CA ASN A 58 4.80 18.65 -5.94
C ASN A 58 3.36 18.63 -5.39
N SER A 59 3.09 17.81 -4.37
CA SER A 59 1.83 17.82 -3.61
C SER A 59 1.79 18.91 -2.52
N SER A 60 2.71 19.86 -2.56
CA SER A 60 2.85 20.97 -1.59
C SER A 60 3.09 20.52 -0.14
N GLN A 61 3.59 19.29 0.06
CA GLN A 61 3.99 18.78 1.36
C GLN A 61 5.47 19.07 1.61
N ARG A 62 5.84 19.32 2.87
CA ARG A 62 7.25 19.49 3.28
C ARG A 62 7.92 18.13 3.36
N VAL A 63 8.94 17.92 2.52
CA VAL A 63 9.65 16.63 2.39
C VAL A 63 10.26 16.22 3.73
N GLU A 64 10.75 17.18 4.50
CA GLU A 64 11.45 16.97 5.78
C GLU A 64 10.52 16.42 6.87
N TYR A 65 9.19 16.57 6.73
CA TYR A 65 8.20 15.98 7.65
C TYR A 65 7.88 14.52 7.34
N HIS A 66 8.36 14.02 6.21
CA HIS A 66 7.99 12.70 5.72
C HIS A 66 9.19 11.83 5.41
N PHE A 67 10.35 12.42 5.13
CA PHE A 67 11.59 11.74 4.81
C PHE A 67 12.70 12.33 5.68
N VAL A 68 13.15 11.57 6.68
CA VAL A 68 14.20 12.01 7.62
C VAL A 68 15.40 11.08 7.52
N ASP A 69 16.47 11.56 6.91
CA ASP A 69 17.70 10.77 6.76
C ASP A 69 18.39 10.59 8.12
N PHE A 70 18.90 9.38 8.37
CA PHE A 70 19.57 9.00 9.60
C PHE A 70 20.52 7.82 9.38
N THR A 71 21.35 7.54 10.38
CA THR A 71 22.20 6.34 10.39
C THR A 71 21.50 5.23 11.17
N ASP A 72 21.18 4.14 10.48
CA ASP A 72 20.56 2.95 11.06
C ASP A 72 21.62 1.91 11.42
N MET A 73 21.34 1.14 12.46
CA MET A 73 22.20 0.04 12.91
C MET A 73 21.55 -1.29 12.53
N ILE A 74 22.11 -1.95 11.51
CA ILE A 74 21.62 -3.24 11.03
C ILE A 74 22.49 -4.38 11.55
N GLU A 75 21.87 -5.52 11.83
CA GLU A 75 22.58 -6.75 12.13
C GLU A 75 23.12 -7.38 10.83
N ILE A 76 24.35 -7.85 10.89
CA ILE A 76 25.05 -8.58 9.83
C ILE A 76 25.37 -9.99 10.30
N GLY A 77 25.81 -10.85 9.37
CA GLY A 77 26.12 -12.24 9.66
C GLY A 77 27.01 -12.41 10.90
N LYS A 78 26.70 -13.45 11.70
CA LYS A 78 27.40 -13.78 12.96
C LYS A 78 27.23 -12.74 14.08
N GLY A 79 26.10 -12.02 14.11
CA GLY A 79 25.76 -11.09 15.21
C GLY A 79 26.54 -9.78 15.19
N GLY A 80 27.29 -9.51 14.11
CA GLY A 80 27.91 -8.21 13.91
C GLY A 80 26.85 -7.13 13.70
N LYS A 81 27.20 -5.87 13.95
CA LYS A 81 26.33 -4.73 13.62
C LYS A 81 27.08 -3.74 12.76
N ARG A 82 26.38 -3.11 11.82
CA ARG A 82 26.95 -2.12 10.91
C ARG A 82 26.05 -0.88 10.83
N GLN A 83 26.68 0.29 10.87
CA GLN A 83 26.04 1.56 10.55
C GLN A 83 25.84 1.68 9.04
N VAL A 84 24.61 1.98 8.63
CA VAL A 84 24.24 2.22 7.24
C VAL A 84 23.35 3.45 7.14
N GLU A 85 23.49 4.21 6.06
CA GLU A 85 22.56 5.30 5.76
C GLU A 85 21.15 4.75 5.57
N SER A 86 20.15 5.45 6.09
CA SER A 86 18.76 5.04 6.04
C SER A 86 17.89 6.30 6.09
N THR A 87 16.61 6.15 5.77
CA THR A 87 15.65 7.24 5.85
C THR A 87 14.45 6.75 6.65
N ARG A 88 13.99 7.54 7.61
CA ARG A 88 12.70 7.33 8.27
C ARG A 88 11.60 7.89 7.40
N PHE A 89 10.54 7.13 7.28
CA PHE A 89 9.37 7.50 6.51
C PHE A 89 8.15 7.65 7.42
N SER A 90 7.38 8.71 7.18
CA SER A 90 6.00 8.76 7.65
C SER A 90 5.15 7.72 6.90
N ARG A 91 3.94 7.44 7.40
CA ARG A 91 2.96 6.61 6.68
C ARG A 91 2.66 7.17 5.28
N TYR A 92 2.53 8.50 5.18
CA TYR A 92 2.30 9.18 3.91
C TYR A 92 3.46 8.99 2.92
N ALA A 93 4.71 9.12 3.37
CA ALA A 93 5.88 8.84 2.54
C ALA A 93 5.87 7.41 2.01
N CYS A 94 5.50 6.43 2.84
CA CYS A 94 5.42 5.04 2.42
C CYS A 94 4.40 4.82 1.30
N TYR A 95 3.26 5.51 1.33
CA TYR A 95 2.26 5.44 0.25
C TYR A 95 2.81 5.99 -1.06
N LEU A 96 3.48 7.14 -1.01
CA LEU A 96 4.14 7.71 -2.18
C LEU A 96 5.25 6.80 -2.73
N ILE A 97 6.01 6.13 -1.86
CA ILE A 97 7.04 5.16 -2.27
C ILE A 97 6.41 4.01 -3.06
N VAL A 98 5.32 3.40 -2.54
CA VAL A 98 4.64 2.30 -3.24
C VAL A 98 4.04 2.77 -4.58
N GLN A 99 3.47 3.97 -4.63
CA GLN A 99 2.95 4.56 -5.87
C GLN A 99 4.02 4.81 -6.93
N ASN A 100 5.27 5.08 -6.53
CA ASN A 100 6.39 5.37 -7.43
C ASN A 100 7.34 4.18 -7.65
N ALA A 101 7.07 3.04 -7.02
CA ALA A 101 7.88 1.83 -7.11
C ALA A 101 7.62 1.07 -8.42
N ASP A 102 8.55 0.17 -8.77
CA ASP A 102 8.49 -0.71 -9.93
C ASP A 102 7.27 -1.65 -9.88
N PRO A 103 6.28 -1.48 -10.78
CA PRO A 103 5.05 -2.29 -10.78
C PRO A 103 5.27 -3.74 -11.24
N ASN A 104 6.46 -4.08 -11.80
CA ASN A 104 6.79 -5.47 -12.13
C ASN A 104 7.02 -6.35 -10.89
N LYS A 105 7.11 -5.74 -9.69
CA LYS A 105 7.19 -6.47 -8.42
C LYS A 105 5.79 -6.71 -7.90
N GLU A 106 5.40 -7.97 -7.72
CA GLU A 106 4.04 -8.37 -7.34
C GLU A 106 3.56 -7.65 -6.08
N ILE A 107 4.41 -7.54 -5.05
CA ILE A 107 4.07 -6.82 -3.81
C ILE A 107 3.78 -5.33 -4.03
N VAL A 108 4.44 -4.69 -5.01
CA VAL A 108 4.18 -3.30 -5.39
C VAL A 108 2.85 -3.20 -6.13
N ALA A 109 2.61 -4.08 -7.10
CA ALA A 109 1.35 -4.14 -7.84
C ALA A 109 0.13 -4.37 -6.93
N LEU A 110 0.27 -5.27 -5.93
CA LEU A 110 -0.74 -5.50 -4.91
C LEU A 110 -0.98 -4.24 -4.05
N GLY A 111 0.08 -3.52 -3.67
CA GLY A 111 -0.03 -2.26 -2.95
C GLY A 111 -0.72 -1.16 -3.77
N GLN A 112 -0.42 -1.06 -5.06
CA GLN A 112 -1.08 -0.12 -5.97
C GLN A 112 -2.56 -0.47 -6.18
N SER A 113 -2.87 -1.76 -6.34
CA SER A 113 -4.24 -2.27 -6.43
C SER A 113 -5.03 -1.97 -5.16
N TYR A 114 -4.40 -2.15 -3.99
CA TYR A 114 -4.99 -1.76 -2.72
C TYR A 114 -5.35 -0.27 -2.69
N PHE A 115 -4.49 0.63 -3.17
CA PHE A 115 -4.83 2.06 -3.24
C PHE A 115 -5.99 2.38 -4.18
N ALA A 116 -6.05 1.73 -5.35
CA ALA A 116 -7.18 1.90 -6.27
C ALA A 116 -8.50 1.50 -5.59
N VAL A 117 -8.53 0.33 -4.95
CA VAL A 117 -9.70 -0.17 -4.23
C VAL A 117 -10.06 0.71 -3.03
N GLN A 118 -9.09 1.09 -2.20
CA GLN A 118 -9.35 1.92 -1.02
C GLN A 118 -9.81 3.33 -1.38
N THR A 119 -9.24 3.93 -2.42
CA THR A 119 -9.70 5.23 -2.94
C THR A 119 -11.17 5.13 -3.32
N ARG A 120 -11.53 4.06 -4.05
CA ARG A 120 -12.92 3.87 -4.44
C ARG A 120 -13.86 3.68 -3.25
N ILE A 121 -13.47 2.86 -2.28
CA ILE A 121 -14.25 2.66 -1.06
C ILE A 121 -14.45 4.00 -0.34
N ALA A 122 -13.42 4.85 -0.27
CA ALA A 122 -13.52 6.16 0.34
C ALA A 122 -14.46 7.11 -0.44
N GLU A 123 -14.41 7.11 -1.76
CA GLU A 123 -15.35 7.87 -2.61
C GLU A 123 -16.80 7.43 -2.39
N ILE A 124 -17.07 6.12 -2.37
CA ILE A 124 -18.42 5.59 -2.13
C ILE A 124 -18.92 5.99 -0.75
N LYS A 125 -18.06 5.89 0.27
CA LYS A 125 -18.42 6.30 1.64
C LYS A 125 -18.72 7.79 1.79
N GLN A 126 -18.22 8.62 0.87
CA GLN A 126 -18.52 10.05 0.82
C GLN A 126 -19.76 10.38 -0.01
N SER A 127 -20.35 9.40 -0.71
CA SER A 127 -21.54 9.60 -1.52
C SER A 127 -22.80 9.82 -0.67
N GLU A 128 -23.72 10.64 -1.18
CA GLU A 128 -25.02 10.92 -0.53
C GLU A 128 -25.78 9.63 -0.24
N GLY A 129 -25.86 8.71 -1.20
CA GLY A 129 -26.54 7.44 -1.06
C GLY A 129 -25.94 6.50 0.01
N TYR A 130 -24.65 6.63 0.35
CA TYR A 130 -24.07 5.90 1.48
C TYR A 130 -24.39 6.55 2.82
N ASN A 131 -24.41 7.89 2.86
CA ASN A 131 -24.66 8.67 4.08
C ASN A 131 -26.12 8.58 4.55
N GLU A 132 -27.05 8.23 3.67
CA GLU A 132 -28.47 8.00 4.00
C GLU A 132 -28.71 6.63 4.67
N LEU A 133 -27.73 5.72 4.63
CA LEU A 133 -27.85 4.36 5.18
C LEU A 133 -27.73 4.39 6.71
N SER A 134 -28.71 3.80 7.38
CA SER A 134 -28.86 3.90 8.83
C SER A 134 -28.20 2.74 9.58
N THR A 135 -28.00 1.60 8.92
CA THR A 135 -27.44 0.39 9.55
C THR A 135 -26.11 -0.04 8.93
N GLU A 136 -25.27 -0.73 9.72
CA GLU A 136 -24.00 -1.29 9.23
C GLU A 136 -24.21 -2.36 8.14
N GLU A 137 -25.32 -3.09 8.19
CA GLU A 137 -25.66 -4.12 7.20
C GLU A 137 -26.00 -3.50 5.84
N GLU A 138 -26.81 -2.43 5.82
CA GLU A 138 -27.10 -1.65 4.62
C GLU A 138 -25.81 -1.06 4.02
N GLN A 139 -24.97 -0.46 4.86
CA GLN A 139 -23.68 0.10 4.43
C GLN A 139 -22.76 -0.95 3.80
N ARG A 140 -22.66 -2.13 4.40
CA ARG A 140 -21.85 -3.24 3.88
C ARG A 140 -22.40 -3.75 2.55
N LEU A 141 -23.71 -3.94 2.45
CA LEU A 141 -24.36 -4.41 1.23
C LEU A 141 -24.20 -3.39 0.09
N PHE A 142 -24.35 -2.11 0.40
CA PHE A 142 -24.18 -1.02 -0.54
C PHE A 142 -22.75 -0.98 -1.11
N LEU A 143 -21.73 -0.98 -0.24
CA LEU A 143 -20.34 -0.99 -0.67
C LEU A 143 -20.02 -2.19 -1.57
N ARG A 144 -20.52 -3.38 -1.20
CA ARG A 144 -20.30 -4.59 -2.00
C ARG A 144 -20.94 -4.47 -3.39
N ASN A 145 -22.16 -3.97 -3.47
CA ASN A 145 -22.87 -3.82 -4.74
C ASN A 145 -22.18 -2.80 -5.65
N GLU A 146 -21.72 -1.67 -5.09
CA GLU A 146 -21.00 -0.66 -5.85
C GLU A 146 -19.65 -1.15 -6.35
N MET A 147 -18.90 -1.91 -5.55
CA MET A 147 -17.65 -2.54 -5.99
C MET A 147 -17.88 -3.56 -7.12
N ILE A 148 -18.92 -4.39 -7.02
CA ILE A 148 -19.27 -5.37 -8.08
C ILE A 148 -19.62 -4.64 -9.38
N ARG A 149 -20.46 -3.60 -9.33
CA ARG A 149 -20.84 -2.81 -10.51
C ARG A 149 -19.62 -2.24 -11.22
N GLN A 150 -18.66 -1.71 -10.46
CA GLN A 150 -17.46 -1.17 -11.06
C GLN A 150 -16.52 -2.22 -11.63
N ASN A 151 -16.37 -3.37 -10.99
CA ASN A 151 -15.60 -4.47 -11.56
C ASN A 151 -16.19 -4.92 -12.90
N ILE A 152 -17.52 -4.95 -13.03
CA ILE A 152 -18.21 -5.25 -14.30
C ILE A 152 -17.92 -4.16 -15.34
N GLN A 153 -18.08 -2.88 -14.99
CA GLN A 153 -17.80 -1.77 -15.91
C GLN A 153 -16.33 -1.73 -16.38
N LEU A 154 -15.39 -2.05 -15.48
CA LEU A 154 -13.97 -2.14 -15.82
C LEU A 154 -13.70 -3.30 -16.78
N ALA A 155 -14.33 -4.46 -16.56
CA ALA A 155 -14.19 -5.62 -17.43
C ALA A 155 -14.81 -5.37 -18.81
N ASP A 156 -15.98 -4.72 -18.88
CA ASP A 156 -16.62 -4.34 -20.14
C ASP A 156 -15.77 -3.30 -20.91
N ALA A 157 -15.25 -2.27 -20.23
CA ALA A 157 -14.36 -1.29 -20.84
C ALA A 157 -13.04 -1.91 -21.36
N ALA A 158 -12.46 -2.88 -20.63
CA ALA A 158 -11.27 -3.60 -21.06
C ALA A 158 -11.53 -4.45 -22.32
N LYS A 159 -12.71 -5.07 -22.39
CA LYS A 159 -13.17 -5.83 -23.57
C LYS A 159 -13.41 -4.92 -24.77
N GLU A 160 -14.03 -3.76 -24.57
CA GLU A 160 -14.23 -2.75 -25.62
C GLU A 160 -12.91 -2.15 -26.12
N ALA A 161 -11.91 -2.02 -25.24
CA ALA A 161 -10.55 -1.59 -25.59
C ALA A 161 -9.71 -2.66 -26.31
N GLY A 162 -10.26 -3.87 -26.54
CA GLY A 162 -9.62 -4.91 -27.34
C GLY A 162 -8.63 -5.80 -26.57
N ILE A 163 -8.73 -5.90 -25.24
CA ILE A 163 -8.00 -6.91 -24.46
C ILE A 163 -8.78 -8.23 -24.56
N VAL A 164 -8.34 -9.14 -25.43
CA VAL A 164 -9.12 -10.33 -25.86
C VAL A 164 -8.56 -11.66 -25.36
N ASP A 165 -7.47 -11.68 -24.57
CA ASP A 165 -6.93 -12.96 -24.12
C ASP A 165 -7.79 -13.51 -22.96
N ALA A 166 -8.49 -14.62 -23.23
CA ALA A 166 -9.48 -15.20 -22.33
C ALA A 166 -8.89 -15.66 -20.98
N GLY A 167 -7.58 -15.92 -20.94
CA GLY A 167 -6.83 -16.23 -19.72
C GLY A 167 -6.67 -15.02 -18.80
N ASP A 168 -6.28 -13.86 -19.33
CA ASP A 168 -6.06 -12.63 -18.56
C ASP A 168 -7.38 -12.06 -18.00
N TYR A 169 -8.48 -12.24 -18.72
CA TYR A 169 -9.81 -11.83 -18.29
C TYR A 169 -10.31 -12.62 -17.07
N ALA A 170 -10.09 -13.94 -17.06
CA ALA A 170 -10.49 -14.79 -15.94
C ALA A 170 -9.68 -14.47 -14.67
N THR A 171 -8.37 -14.25 -14.83
CA THR A 171 -7.47 -13.87 -13.73
C THR A 171 -7.82 -12.48 -13.16
N PHE A 172 -8.13 -11.49 -14.01
CA PHE A 172 -8.55 -10.16 -13.56
C PHE A 172 -9.87 -10.18 -12.78
N GLN A 173 -10.86 -10.97 -13.23
CA GLN A 173 -12.13 -11.12 -12.51
C GLN A 173 -11.95 -11.83 -11.16
N ASP A 174 -11.15 -12.89 -11.10
CA ASP A 174 -10.94 -13.66 -9.86
C ASP A 174 -10.25 -12.82 -8.77
N TYR A 175 -9.22 -12.05 -9.12
CA TYR A 175 -8.56 -11.15 -8.16
C TYR A 175 -9.48 -10.01 -7.70
N GLY A 176 -10.33 -9.49 -8.59
CA GLY A 176 -11.34 -8.49 -8.25
C GLY A 176 -12.41 -9.00 -7.27
N TYR A 177 -12.76 -10.28 -7.35
CA TYR A 177 -13.70 -10.93 -6.43
C TYR A 177 -13.05 -11.38 -5.11
N GLN A 178 -11.80 -11.84 -5.13
CA GLN A 178 -11.08 -12.28 -3.92
C GLN A 178 -10.73 -11.13 -2.97
N GLY A 179 -10.57 -9.91 -3.47
CA GLY A 179 -10.36 -8.72 -2.61
C GLY A 179 -11.59 -8.28 -1.81
N LEU A 180 -12.74 -8.93 -1.98
CA LEU A 180 -14.02 -8.59 -1.35
C LEU A 180 -14.40 -9.49 -0.14
N TYR A 181 -13.57 -10.49 0.19
CA TYR A 181 -13.76 -11.44 1.30
C TYR A 181 -12.61 -11.40 2.30
#